data_AF-A0A7S4JQB5-F1
#
_entry.id   AF-A0A7S4JQB5-F1
#
_cell.length_a   1.000
_cell.length_b   1.000
_cell.length_c   1.000
_cell.angle_alpha   90.00
_cell.angle_beta   90.00
_cell.angle_gamma   90.00
#
_symmetry.space_group_name_H-M   'P 1'
#
loop_
_entity.id
_entity.type
_entity.pdbx_description
1 polymer ?
#
loop_
_entity_poly.entity_id
_entity_poly.type
_entity_poly.pdbx_seq_one_letter_code
_entity_poly.pdbx_strand_id
1 'polypeptide(L)'
;PGPGPGPDGFDDTLMGGFETILGEDKKAKVTQLLTSGDTSSLAEAAGILHRAIHKPKSAPTKSKSFVARRNLRSSVFVLIDEAEKARPSLEKPASRAPPGPGAPTSPRGTPQAAAAARKVGANADAAHRANTDRAAARLNAQHIARQRASARARADRLRSFPLPVRMPKYVELIVPAAGGAGTPPLSFVDDEWDGTVADAYGKITVMGRVGLVGHRPPRVKKNVVKSNKGVINVLSEGVNPDDVSHLGDRIDLPARRALVAAVRNEAGRRGVVKGDVVTHINGEEFIGTAEELAEEMGRNGPRVNLVLNAERSVAEALRRRALASAKV
;
A
#
# COMPACT_ATOMS: atom_id res chain seq x y z
N PRO A 1 3.12 21.18 -14.77
CA PRO A 1 3.25 19.81 -15.31
C PRO A 1 3.47 18.81 -14.18
N GLY A 2 2.39 18.18 -13.72
CA GLY A 2 2.49 17.08 -12.76
C GLY A 2 3.02 15.82 -13.45
N PRO A 3 3.44 14.80 -12.69
CA PRO A 3 3.74 13.51 -13.27
C PRO A 3 2.42 12.91 -13.75
N GLY A 4 2.21 12.90 -15.06
CA GLY A 4 1.10 12.18 -15.70
C GLY A 4 1.12 10.68 -15.38
N PRO A 5 0.26 9.87 -16.00
CA PRO A 5 0.44 8.41 -15.95
C PRO A 5 1.90 8.07 -16.29
N GLY A 6 2.50 7.15 -15.54
CA GLY A 6 3.89 6.74 -15.80
C GLY A 6 4.07 6.32 -17.26
N PRO A 7 5.31 6.22 -17.77
CA PRO A 7 5.58 5.84 -19.15
C PRO A 7 4.86 4.55 -19.59
N ASP A 8 4.47 3.72 -18.63
CA ASP A 8 3.86 2.41 -18.83
C ASP A 8 2.32 2.43 -18.78
N GLY A 9 1.68 3.60 -18.62
CA GLY A 9 0.23 3.77 -18.74
C GLY A 9 -0.63 3.26 -17.56
N PHE A 10 -0.03 2.80 -16.45
CA PHE A 10 -0.75 2.38 -15.24
C PHE A 10 -0.35 3.17 -13.98
N ASP A 11 -1.24 3.20 -12.99
CA ASP A 11 -1.01 3.91 -11.73
C ASP A 11 -0.34 3.01 -10.68
N ASP A 12 0.98 3.14 -10.53
CA ASP A 12 1.80 2.41 -9.55
C ASP A 12 1.30 2.51 -8.11
N THR A 13 0.60 3.60 -7.75
CA THR A 13 0.12 3.76 -6.37
C THR A 13 -0.93 2.72 -5.99
N LEU A 14 -1.68 2.18 -6.97
CA LEU A 14 -2.70 1.15 -6.78
C LEU A 14 -2.12 -0.20 -6.39
N MET A 15 -0.85 -0.45 -6.74
CA MET A 15 -0.22 -1.75 -6.53
C MET A 15 0.25 -1.97 -5.09
N GLY A 16 0.35 -0.93 -4.25
CA GLY A 16 0.55 -1.09 -2.80
C GLY A 16 1.70 -2.03 -2.35
N GLY A 17 2.80 -2.16 -3.11
CA GLY A 17 3.89 -3.10 -2.81
C GLY A 17 3.96 -4.34 -3.74
N PHE A 18 2.98 -4.54 -4.62
CA PHE A 18 2.95 -5.64 -5.60
C PHE A 18 3.76 -5.36 -6.88
N GLU A 19 4.41 -4.20 -6.98
CA GLU A 19 5.12 -3.74 -8.19
C GLU A 19 6.27 -4.69 -8.58
N THR A 20 6.86 -5.40 -7.61
CA THR A 20 7.96 -6.35 -7.83
C THR A 20 7.52 -7.79 -8.04
N ILE A 21 6.25 -8.10 -7.74
CA ILE A 21 5.70 -9.46 -7.79
C ILE A 21 4.89 -9.68 -9.07
N LEU A 22 4.21 -8.64 -9.55
CA LEU A 22 3.42 -8.68 -10.76
C LEU A 22 4.27 -8.29 -11.98
N GLY A 23 4.17 -9.07 -13.06
CA GLY A 23 4.63 -8.65 -14.38
C GLY A 23 3.75 -7.53 -14.94
N GLU A 24 4.26 -6.80 -15.93
CA GLU A 24 3.62 -5.60 -16.50
C GLU A 24 2.19 -5.87 -16.99
N ASP A 25 1.95 -6.96 -17.73
CA ASP A 25 0.60 -7.34 -18.21
C ASP A 25 -0.42 -7.50 -17.05
N LYS A 26 0.03 -8.06 -15.92
CA LYS A 26 -0.83 -8.22 -14.75
C LYS A 26 -1.06 -6.90 -14.04
N LYS A 27 -0.07 -6.01 -13.99
CA LYS A 27 -0.24 -4.66 -13.43
C LYS A 27 -1.26 -3.88 -14.25
N ALA A 28 -1.17 -3.95 -15.58
CA ALA A 28 -2.13 -3.33 -16.48
C ALA A 28 -3.55 -3.91 -16.26
N LYS A 29 -3.69 -5.25 -16.26
CA LYS A 29 -4.99 -5.90 -15.99
C LYS A 29 -5.57 -5.52 -14.62
N VAL A 30 -4.77 -5.56 -13.55
CA VAL A 30 -5.25 -5.20 -12.20
C VAL A 30 -5.63 -3.72 -12.14
N THR A 31 -4.86 -2.84 -12.77
CA THR A 31 -5.18 -1.41 -12.85
C THR A 31 -6.50 -1.18 -13.57
N GLN A 32 -6.71 -1.84 -14.71
CA GLN A 32 -7.97 -1.77 -15.45
C GLN A 32 -9.16 -2.24 -14.60
N LEU A 33 -9.03 -3.40 -13.93
CA LEU A 33 -10.08 -3.93 -13.06
C LEU A 33 -10.37 -3.00 -11.88
N LEU A 34 -9.34 -2.47 -11.21
CA LEU A 34 -9.47 -1.55 -10.09
C LEU A 34 -10.11 -0.21 -10.46
N THR A 35 -9.99 0.22 -11.71
CA THR A 35 -10.45 1.54 -12.18
C THR A 35 -11.70 1.48 -13.06
N SER A 36 -12.27 0.29 -13.23
CA SER A 36 -13.48 0.03 -14.04
C SER A 36 -14.75 0.72 -13.52
N GLY A 37 -14.85 0.93 -12.20
CA GLY A 37 -16.10 1.37 -11.55
C GLY A 37 -17.07 0.24 -11.23
N ASP A 38 -16.67 -1.01 -11.41
CA ASP A 38 -17.51 -2.20 -11.21
C ASP A 38 -17.10 -3.03 -9.97
N THR A 39 -18.07 -3.51 -9.20
CA THR A 39 -17.83 -4.23 -7.93
C THR A 39 -17.27 -5.63 -8.17
N SER A 40 -17.75 -6.34 -9.20
CA SER A 40 -17.24 -7.66 -9.58
C SER A 40 -15.80 -7.58 -10.09
N SER A 41 -15.47 -6.53 -10.85
CA SER A 41 -14.11 -6.26 -11.31
C SER A 41 -13.14 -5.98 -10.14
N LEU A 42 -13.58 -5.24 -9.11
CA LEU A 42 -12.81 -5.05 -7.88
C LEU A 42 -12.57 -6.38 -7.16
N ALA A 43 -13.58 -7.24 -7.09
CA ALA A 43 -13.47 -8.57 -6.50
C ALA A 43 -12.46 -9.45 -7.25
N GLU A 44 -12.50 -9.45 -8.59
CA GLU A 44 -11.51 -10.15 -9.41
C GLU A 44 -10.10 -9.62 -9.16
N ALA A 45 -9.92 -8.29 -9.13
CA ALA A 45 -8.64 -7.65 -8.87
C ALA A 45 -8.07 -8.07 -7.50
N ALA A 46 -8.89 -8.03 -6.45
CA ALA A 46 -8.49 -8.47 -5.11
C ALA A 46 -8.04 -9.94 -5.10
N GLY A 47 -8.76 -10.81 -5.82
CA GLY A 47 -8.39 -12.22 -5.99
C GLY A 47 -7.06 -12.40 -6.74
N ILE A 48 -6.79 -11.62 -7.79
CA ILE A 48 -5.52 -11.64 -8.53
C ILE A 48 -4.36 -11.25 -7.59
N LEU A 49 -4.53 -10.17 -6.82
CA LEU A 49 -3.52 -9.69 -5.87
C LEU A 49 -3.25 -10.73 -4.77
N HIS A 50 -4.30 -11.33 -4.20
CA HIS A 50 -4.15 -12.37 -3.18
C HIS A 50 -3.39 -13.60 -3.71
N ARG A 51 -3.72 -14.07 -4.91
CA ARG A 51 -3.03 -15.19 -5.55
C ARG A 51 -1.56 -14.86 -5.85
N ALA A 52 -1.24 -13.63 -6.21
CA ALA A 52 0.15 -13.22 -6.48
C ALA A 52 1.04 -13.35 -5.22
N ILE A 53 0.49 -13.09 -4.04
CA ILE A 53 1.21 -13.23 -2.75
C ILE A 53 1.41 -14.70 -2.38
N HIS A 54 0.38 -15.52 -2.60
CA HIS A 54 0.33 -16.90 -2.12
C HIS A 54 0.78 -17.93 -3.14
N LYS A 55 1.07 -17.54 -4.39
CA LYS A 55 1.65 -18.45 -5.38
C LYS A 55 2.96 -19.01 -4.81
N PRO A 56 3.08 -20.33 -4.63
CA PRO A 56 4.33 -20.93 -4.23
C PRO A 56 5.36 -20.57 -5.29
N LYS A 57 6.47 -19.94 -4.89
CA LYS A 57 7.57 -19.65 -5.82
C LYS A 57 8.00 -20.99 -6.42
N SER A 58 7.66 -21.24 -7.67
CA SER A 58 8.15 -22.38 -8.43
C SER A 58 9.68 -22.26 -8.50
N ALA A 59 10.37 -23.06 -7.70
CA ALA A 59 11.82 -23.14 -7.52
C ALA A 59 12.55 -21.85 -7.05
N PRO A 60 13.55 -21.98 -6.16
CA PRO A 60 14.34 -20.86 -5.68
C PRO A 60 15.32 -20.39 -6.77
N THR A 61 14.90 -19.50 -7.67
CA THR A 61 15.89 -18.64 -8.33
C THR A 61 16.53 -17.78 -7.26
N LYS A 62 17.86 -17.87 -7.12
CA LYS A 62 18.71 -17.14 -6.14
C LYS A 62 18.67 -15.62 -6.37
N SER A 63 17.51 -14.97 -6.27
CA SER A 63 17.39 -13.52 -6.28
C SER A 63 17.30 -13.01 -4.85
N LYS A 64 18.08 -11.95 -4.58
CA LYS A 64 18.34 -11.28 -3.30
C LYS A 64 17.08 -10.62 -2.68
N SER A 65 16.01 -11.39 -2.50
CA SER A 65 14.67 -10.90 -2.12
C SER A 65 14.45 -10.77 -0.60
N PHE A 66 15.48 -10.98 0.22
CA PHE A 66 15.35 -10.83 1.67
C PHE A 66 15.12 -9.36 2.09
N VAL A 67 15.63 -8.40 1.31
CA VAL A 67 15.41 -6.96 1.54
C VAL A 67 13.97 -6.53 1.19
N ALA A 68 13.36 -7.16 0.18
CA ALA A 68 11.99 -6.85 -0.22
C ALA A 68 10.94 -7.22 0.85
N ARG A 69 11.17 -8.31 1.61
CA ARG A 69 10.24 -8.74 2.68
C ARG A 69 10.28 -7.84 3.91
N ARG A 70 11.41 -7.20 4.22
CA ARG A 70 11.51 -6.28 5.36
C ARG A 70 10.89 -4.91 5.03
N ASN A 71 10.96 -4.48 3.77
CA ASN A 71 10.41 -3.21 3.29
C ASN A 71 8.89 -3.21 3.04
N LEU A 72 8.24 -4.39 2.96
CA LEU A 72 6.78 -4.49 2.90
C LEU A 72 6.08 -4.04 4.20
N ARG A 73 6.83 -3.92 5.32
CA ARG A 73 6.29 -3.53 6.64
C ARG A 73 6.59 -2.10 7.06
N SER A 74 7.53 -1.40 6.42
CA SER A 74 7.65 0.05 6.59
C SER A 74 6.61 0.69 5.68
N SER A 75 5.50 1.13 6.28
CA SER A 75 4.48 1.94 5.61
C SER A 75 5.16 3.03 4.77
N VAL A 76 4.68 3.27 3.55
CA VAL A 76 5.16 4.37 2.69
C VAL A 76 5.21 5.69 3.46
N PHE A 77 4.30 5.90 4.41
CA PHE A 77 4.28 7.06 5.30
C PHE A 77 5.48 7.14 6.27
N VAL A 78 6.03 6.00 6.72
CA VAL A 78 7.27 5.96 7.52
C VAL A 78 8.46 6.37 6.64
N LEU A 79 8.52 5.90 5.39
CA LEU A 79 9.56 6.32 4.44
C LEU A 79 9.44 7.81 4.07
N ILE A 80 8.22 8.35 4.00
CA ILE A 80 7.96 9.78 3.79
C ILE A 80 8.41 10.59 5.01
N ASP A 81 8.00 10.22 6.22
CA ASP A 81 8.37 10.93 7.46
C ASP A 81 9.89 10.88 7.70
N GLU A 82 10.54 9.75 7.40
CA GLU A 82 12.00 9.60 7.46
C GLU A 82 12.71 10.43 6.37
N ALA A 83 12.12 10.56 5.17
CA ALA A 83 12.64 11.40 4.09
C ALA A 83 12.42 12.90 4.33
N GLU A 84 11.35 13.29 5.01
CA GLU A 84 11.08 14.68 5.41
C GLU A 84 11.99 15.11 6.57
N LYS A 85 12.21 14.24 7.55
CA LYS A 85 13.21 14.46 8.63
C LYS A 85 14.65 14.50 8.12
N ALA A 86 14.93 13.93 6.94
CA ALA A 86 16.23 13.98 6.28
C ALA A 86 16.42 15.18 5.33
N ARG A 87 15.45 16.09 5.19
CA ARG A 87 15.66 17.43 4.61
C ARG A 87 16.53 18.25 5.60
N PRO A 88 17.53 19.01 5.15
CA PRO A 88 18.93 18.76 5.50
C PRO A 88 19.54 19.61 6.64
N SER A 89 20.46 18.98 7.40
CA SER A 89 21.64 19.61 8.04
C SER A 89 22.89 19.59 7.13
N LEU A 90 22.69 19.30 5.83
CA LEU A 90 23.72 19.26 4.77
C LEU A 90 24.00 20.61 4.09
N GLU A 91 23.37 21.70 4.54
CA GLU A 91 23.75 23.08 4.17
C GLU A 91 24.68 23.74 5.19
N LYS A 92 25.48 22.95 5.95
CA LYS A 92 26.65 23.53 6.61
C LYS A 92 27.81 23.53 5.61
N PRO A 93 28.19 24.67 5.01
CA PRO A 93 29.39 24.75 4.21
C PRO A 93 30.56 24.31 5.10
N ALA A 94 31.31 23.31 4.65
CA ALA A 94 32.54 22.88 5.30
C ALA A 94 33.46 24.10 5.41
N SER A 95 33.57 24.63 6.62
CA SER A 95 34.49 25.70 6.96
C SER A 95 35.92 25.19 6.76
N ARG A 96 36.48 25.54 5.59
CA ARG A 96 37.85 26.00 5.37
C ARG A 96 38.86 25.57 6.45
N ALA A 97 39.53 24.44 6.23
CA ALA A 97 40.76 24.11 6.94
C ALA A 97 41.90 25.06 6.51
N PRO A 98 42.72 25.59 7.44
CA PRO A 98 43.86 26.45 7.10
C PRO A 98 45.09 25.65 6.63
N PRO A 99 46.01 26.25 5.84
CA PRO A 99 47.21 25.58 5.35
C PRO A 99 48.44 25.78 6.24
N GLY A 100 49.18 24.68 6.47
CA GLY A 100 50.65 24.59 6.66
C GLY A 100 51.22 24.88 8.06
N PRO A 101 52.55 24.84 8.25
CA PRO A 101 53.60 24.01 7.59
C PRO A 101 54.60 23.39 8.62
N GLY A 102 55.50 22.49 8.19
CA GLY A 102 56.69 22.16 9.00
C GLY A 102 57.37 20.82 8.69
N ALA A 103 58.43 20.85 7.88
CA ALA A 103 59.47 19.80 7.83
C ALA A 103 60.46 19.99 9.01
N PRO A 104 61.24 18.96 9.39
CA PRO A 104 62.64 18.96 8.96
C PRO A 104 63.29 17.59 8.62
N THR A 105 64.21 17.67 7.64
CA THR A 105 65.54 17.03 7.45
C THR A 105 66.16 16.27 8.64
N SER A 106 66.97 15.19 8.57
CA SER A 106 67.71 14.41 7.53
C SER A 106 68.16 13.05 8.18
N PRO A 107 69.29 12.38 7.82
CA PRO A 107 69.38 11.27 6.85
C PRO A 107 70.04 9.97 7.43
N ARG A 108 70.27 9.00 6.52
CA ARG A 108 71.41 8.03 6.48
C ARG A 108 71.09 6.56 6.79
N GLY A 109 71.32 5.71 5.79
CA GLY A 109 71.42 4.25 5.92
C GLY A 109 70.87 3.47 4.72
N THR A 110 71.76 3.12 3.77
CA THR A 110 71.62 2.07 2.74
C THR A 110 71.08 0.74 3.33
N PRO A 111 70.43 -0.20 2.59
CA PRO A 111 70.45 -0.42 1.14
C PRO A 111 69.01 -0.53 0.56
N GLN A 112 68.53 0.50 -0.15
CA GLN A 112 67.10 0.65 -0.49
C GLN A 112 66.78 0.59 -2.00
N ALA A 113 67.44 -0.28 -2.77
CA ALA A 113 67.04 -0.47 -4.18
C ALA A 113 65.83 -1.44 -4.35
N ALA A 114 65.66 -2.43 -3.45
CA ALA A 114 64.55 -3.39 -3.53
C ALA A 114 63.28 -2.98 -2.74
N ALA A 115 63.39 -2.08 -1.76
CA ALA A 115 62.25 -1.62 -0.95
C ALA A 115 61.49 -0.43 -1.57
N ALA A 116 62.12 0.34 -2.46
CA ALA A 116 61.48 1.44 -3.17
C ALA A 116 60.44 0.95 -4.20
N ALA A 117 60.73 -0.17 -4.90
CA ALA A 117 59.79 -0.77 -5.85
C ALA A 117 58.52 -1.33 -5.16
N ARG A 118 58.64 -1.91 -3.95
CA ARG A 118 57.48 -2.39 -3.17
C ARG A 118 56.59 -1.24 -2.66
N LYS A 119 57.16 -0.08 -2.33
CA LYS A 119 56.39 1.11 -1.89
C LYS A 119 55.60 1.76 -3.03
N VAL A 120 56.11 1.73 -4.26
CA VAL A 120 55.37 2.25 -5.43
C VAL A 120 54.18 1.36 -5.79
N GLY A 121 54.32 0.03 -5.73
CA GLY A 121 53.21 -0.91 -5.94
C GLY A 121 52.10 -0.79 -4.89
N ALA A 122 52.47 -0.69 -3.61
CA ALA A 122 51.50 -0.52 -2.52
C ALA A 122 50.68 0.78 -2.61
N ASN A 123 51.29 1.87 -3.10
CA ASN A 123 50.59 3.14 -3.30
C ASN A 123 49.64 3.10 -4.51
N ALA A 124 50.00 2.39 -5.58
CA ALA A 124 49.13 2.19 -6.75
C ALA A 124 47.89 1.36 -6.40
N ASP A 125 48.06 0.29 -5.62
CA ASP A 125 46.95 -0.55 -5.15
C ASP A 125 46.00 0.21 -4.21
N ALA A 126 46.54 1.05 -3.32
CA ALA A 126 45.74 1.89 -2.43
C ALA A 126 44.92 2.93 -3.22
N ALA A 127 45.52 3.56 -4.24
CA ALA A 127 44.82 4.52 -5.10
C ALA A 127 43.71 3.85 -5.94
N HIS A 128 43.96 2.63 -6.45
CA HIS A 128 42.95 1.88 -7.18
C HIS A 128 41.77 1.50 -6.29
N ARG A 129 42.02 1.00 -5.06
CA ARG A 129 40.96 0.68 -4.09
C ARG A 129 40.13 1.91 -3.70
N ALA A 130 40.78 3.05 -3.46
CA ALA A 130 40.09 4.30 -3.16
C ALA A 130 39.18 4.76 -4.33
N ASN A 131 39.61 4.55 -5.58
CA ASN A 131 38.78 4.85 -6.75
C ASN A 131 37.60 3.89 -6.91
N THR A 132 37.79 2.59 -6.67
CA THR A 132 36.69 1.61 -6.71
C THR A 132 35.66 1.88 -5.63
N ASP A 133 36.09 2.24 -4.42
CA ASP A 133 35.19 2.54 -3.31
C ASP A 133 34.38 3.82 -3.59
N ARG A 134 35.03 4.85 -4.16
CA ARG A 134 34.34 6.09 -4.59
C ARG A 134 33.33 5.82 -5.72
N ALA A 135 33.65 4.95 -6.67
CA ALA A 135 32.72 4.58 -7.73
C ALA A 135 31.51 3.82 -7.18
N ALA A 136 31.73 2.84 -6.29
CA ALA A 136 30.65 2.12 -5.62
C ALA A 136 29.78 3.05 -4.76
N ALA A 137 30.39 3.99 -4.03
CA ALA A 137 29.67 4.99 -3.25
C ALA A 137 28.81 5.92 -4.14
N ARG A 138 29.33 6.35 -5.30
CA ARG A 138 28.57 7.15 -6.28
C ARG A 138 27.37 6.38 -6.85
N LEU A 139 27.56 5.12 -7.24
CA LEU A 139 26.46 4.28 -7.75
C LEU A 139 25.39 4.05 -6.67
N ASN A 140 25.79 3.78 -5.44
CA ASN A 140 24.85 3.64 -4.32
C ASN A 140 24.11 4.96 -4.04
N ALA A 141 24.81 6.09 -4.05
CA ALA A 141 24.21 7.41 -3.87
C ALA A 141 23.19 7.74 -4.98
N GLN A 142 23.51 7.42 -6.25
CA GLN A 142 22.58 7.58 -7.36
C GLN A 142 21.35 6.69 -7.22
N HIS A 143 21.52 5.43 -6.82
CA HIS A 143 20.42 4.50 -6.57
C HIS A 143 19.49 5.00 -5.45
N ILE A 144 20.07 5.45 -4.32
CA ILE A 144 19.31 6.04 -3.20
C ILE A 144 18.57 7.31 -3.65
N ALA A 145 19.22 8.17 -4.43
CA ALA A 145 18.60 9.39 -4.95
C ALA A 145 17.39 9.09 -5.84
N ARG A 146 17.50 8.10 -6.74
CA ARG A 146 16.38 7.65 -7.59
C ARG A 146 15.23 7.06 -6.78
N GLN A 147 15.52 6.23 -5.78
CA GLN A 147 14.49 5.68 -4.89
C GLN A 147 13.75 6.79 -4.13
N ARG A 148 14.48 7.80 -3.61
CA ARG A 148 13.87 8.95 -2.94
C ARG A 148 13.03 9.80 -3.89
N ALA A 149 13.49 10.04 -5.11
CA ALA A 149 12.73 10.78 -6.11
C ALA A 149 11.41 10.07 -6.46
N SER A 150 11.47 8.75 -6.69
CA SER A 150 10.28 7.92 -6.95
C SER A 150 9.31 7.91 -5.76
N ALA A 151 9.81 7.77 -4.52
CA ALA A 151 8.98 7.81 -3.32
C ALA A 151 8.29 9.18 -3.13
N ARG A 152 8.97 10.29 -3.43
CA ARG A 152 8.39 11.64 -3.39
C ARG A 152 7.30 11.81 -4.44
N ALA A 153 7.56 11.43 -5.70
CA ALA A 153 6.55 11.46 -6.75
C ALA A 153 5.30 10.64 -6.39
N ARG A 154 5.50 9.45 -5.79
CA ARG A 154 4.41 8.60 -5.28
C ARG A 154 3.62 9.30 -4.17
N ALA A 155 4.31 9.94 -3.22
CA ALA A 155 3.69 10.66 -2.11
C ALA A 155 2.87 11.87 -2.59
N ASP A 156 3.43 12.66 -3.50
CA ASP A 156 2.75 13.82 -4.08
C ASP A 156 1.51 13.40 -4.87
N ARG A 157 1.59 12.28 -5.60
CA ARG A 157 0.45 11.68 -6.30
C ARG A 157 -0.63 11.22 -5.32
N LEU A 158 -0.28 10.53 -4.23
CA LEU A 158 -1.23 10.11 -3.19
C LEU A 158 -1.84 11.28 -2.42
N ARG A 159 -1.11 12.39 -2.27
CA ARG A 159 -1.63 13.61 -1.65
C ARG A 159 -2.67 14.30 -2.54
N SER A 160 -2.42 14.31 -3.85
CA SER A 160 -3.29 14.95 -4.85
C SER A 160 -4.49 14.07 -5.21
N PHE A 161 -4.28 12.75 -5.25
CA PHE A 161 -5.24 11.73 -5.64
C PHE A 161 -5.19 10.57 -4.62
N PRO A 162 -5.77 10.76 -3.43
CA PRO A 162 -5.73 9.76 -2.37
C PRO A 162 -6.50 8.51 -2.78
N LEU A 163 -6.02 7.36 -2.30
CA LEU A 163 -6.75 6.10 -2.39
C LEU A 163 -7.90 6.09 -1.37
N PRO A 164 -8.96 5.31 -1.64
CA PRO A 164 -9.95 4.96 -0.63
C PRO A 164 -9.28 4.45 0.65
N VAL A 165 -9.87 4.77 1.81
CA VAL A 165 -9.37 4.31 3.11
C VAL A 165 -9.45 2.79 3.21
N ARG A 166 -10.45 2.19 2.56
CA ARG A 166 -10.72 0.76 2.54
C ARG A 166 -10.50 0.21 1.13
N MET A 167 -9.29 -0.28 0.87
CA MET A 167 -9.00 -0.97 -0.40
C MET A 167 -9.62 -2.39 -0.41
N PRO A 168 -10.00 -2.91 -1.59
CA PRO A 168 -10.50 -4.27 -1.74
C PRO A 168 -9.49 -5.32 -1.26
N LYS A 169 -9.98 -6.37 -0.59
CA LYS A 169 -9.17 -7.49 -0.09
C LYS A 169 -9.85 -8.80 -0.39
N TYR A 170 -9.08 -9.81 -0.74
CA TYR A 170 -9.54 -11.19 -0.85
C TYR A 170 -8.93 -12.01 0.29
N VAL A 171 -9.73 -12.86 0.91
CA VAL A 171 -9.32 -13.66 2.07
C VAL A 171 -10.00 -15.03 2.02
N GLU A 172 -9.20 -16.07 2.28
CA GLU A 172 -9.67 -17.45 2.43
C GLU A 172 -9.66 -17.80 3.92
N LEU A 173 -10.79 -18.26 4.45
CA LEU A 173 -10.97 -18.61 5.85
C LEU A 173 -11.42 -20.05 6.01
N ILE A 174 -10.98 -20.66 7.10
CA ILE A 174 -11.54 -21.92 7.58
C ILE A 174 -12.62 -21.58 8.61
N VAL A 175 -13.87 -21.93 8.30
CA VAL A 175 -15.02 -21.70 9.18
C VAL A 175 -15.36 -23.03 9.88
N PRO A 176 -15.50 -23.06 11.22
CA PRO A 176 -16.00 -24.25 11.91
C PRO A 176 -17.37 -24.64 11.35
N ALA A 177 -17.64 -25.93 11.20
CA ALA A 177 -18.96 -26.41 10.79
C ALA A 177 -20.05 -25.88 11.74
N ALA A 178 -21.23 -25.60 11.19
CA ALA A 178 -22.40 -25.19 11.99
C ALA A 178 -22.66 -26.23 13.10
N GLY A 179 -22.64 -25.79 14.36
CA GLY A 179 -22.78 -26.66 15.54
C GLY A 179 -21.48 -27.25 16.09
N GLY A 180 -20.33 -27.00 15.47
CA GLY A 180 -19.02 -27.34 16.03
C GLY A 180 -18.67 -26.47 17.24
N ALA A 181 -17.91 -27.02 18.19
CA ALA A 181 -17.47 -26.30 19.40
C ALA A 181 -16.49 -25.12 19.15
N GLY A 182 -16.25 -24.75 17.88
CA GLY A 182 -15.34 -23.68 17.49
C GLY A 182 -16.05 -22.34 17.42
N THR A 183 -15.46 -21.28 17.96
CA THR A 183 -16.00 -19.93 17.76
C THR A 183 -15.66 -19.42 16.35
N PRO A 184 -16.60 -18.79 15.62
CA PRO A 184 -16.35 -18.32 14.25
C PRO A 184 -15.18 -17.32 14.20
N PRO A 185 -14.40 -17.31 13.11
CA PRO A 185 -13.24 -16.44 12.96
C PRO A 185 -13.61 -14.95 12.87
N LEU A 186 -14.85 -14.66 12.45
CA LEU A 186 -15.40 -13.32 12.28
C LEU A 186 -16.76 -13.21 12.99
N SER A 187 -17.12 -12.00 13.39
CA SER A 187 -18.50 -11.65 13.73
C SER A 187 -18.90 -10.39 12.99
N PHE A 188 -20.20 -10.23 12.74
CA PHE A 188 -20.70 -9.16 11.88
C PHE A 188 -21.63 -8.20 12.65
N VAL A 189 -21.82 -7.02 12.08
CA VAL A 189 -22.81 -6.02 12.51
C VAL A 189 -23.39 -5.35 11.28
N ASP A 190 -24.68 -5.05 11.32
CA ASP A 190 -25.34 -4.28 10.27
C ASP A 190 -24.88 -2.82 10.26
N ASP A 191 -24.80 -2.27 9.05
CA ASP A 191 -24.60 -0.85 8.79
C ASP A 191 -25.44 -0.45 7.58
N GLU A 192 -25.73 0.84 7.49
CA GLU A 192 -26.44 1.42 6.35
C GLU A 192 -25.49 2.34 5.59
N TRP A 193 -25.14 1.98 4.36
CA TRP A 193 -24.42 2.86 3.46
C TRP A 193 -25.35 3.99 2.99
N ASP A 194 -24.85 5.22 2.95
CA ASP A 194 -25.62 6.42 2.58
C ASP A 194 -25.78 6.62 1.06
N GLY A 195 -25.26 5.68 0.26
CA GLY A 195 -25.26 5.74 -1.20
C GLY A 195 -24.18 6.66 -1.78
N THR A 196 -23.25 7.19 -0.97
CA THR A 196 -22.24 8.16 -1.43
C THR A 196 -20.85 7.56 -1.68
N VAL A 197 -20.13 8.12 -2.65
CA VAL A 197 -18.71 7.81 -2.91
C VAL A 197 -17.82 8.21 -1.72
N ALA A 198 -18.20 9.28 -1.02
CA ALA A 198 -17.44 9.79 0.12
C ALA A 198 -17.25 8.74 1.23
N ASP A 199 -18.17 7.78 1.37
CA ASP A 199 -18.05 6.67 2.33
C ASP A 199 -16.78 5.83 2.12
N ALA A 200 -16.26 5.72 0.89
CA ALA A 200 -15.00 5.03 0.57
C ALA A 200 -13.77 5.70 1.21
N TYR A 201 -13.85 7.01 1.48
CA TYR A 201 -12.84 7.80 2.18
C TYR A 201 -13.12 7.92 3.68
N GLY A 202 -14.16 7.24 4.18
CA GLY A 202 -14.50 7.19 5.59
C GLY A 202 -13.78 6.08 6.34
N LYS A 203 -13.35 6.39 7.56
CA LYS A 203 -12.97 5.34 8.52
C LYS A 203 -14.21 4.85 9.26
N ILE A 204 -14.55 3.58 9.06
CA ILE A 204 -15.60 2.90 9.82
C ILE A 204 -15.00 2.35 11.11
N THR A 205 -15.59 2.68 12.24
CA THR A 205 -15.19 2.21 13.57
C THR A 205 -16.36 1.51 14.23
N VAL A 206 -16.21 0.22 14.48
CA VAL A 206 -17.19 -0.57 15.25
C VAL A 206 -16.81 -0.52 16.73
N MET A 207 -17.66 0.11 17.54
CA MET A 207 -17.49 0.26 18.99
C MET A 207 -18.34 -0.77 19.73
N GLY A 208 -17.81 -1.34 20.81
CA GLY A 208 -18.48 -2.37 21.61
C GLY A 208 -17.96 -3.78 21.33
N ARG A 209 -18.45 -4.76 22.11
CA ARG A 209 -18.15 -6.19 21.94
C ARG A 209 -19.40 -6.90 21.46
N VAL A 210 -19.27 -7.70 20.41
CA VAL A 210 -20.34 -8.57 19.92
C VAL A 210 -20.39 -9.83 20.78
N GLY A 211 -21.61 -10.24 21.19
CA GLY A 211 -21.85 -11.55 21.82
C GLY A 211 -21.55 -11.66 23.32
N LEU A 212 -21.44 -10.55 24.05
CA LEU A 212 -21.31 -10.58 25.50
C LEU A 212 -22.66 -10.20 26.14
N VAL A 213 -23.29 -11.16 26.81
CA VAL A 213 -24.61 -11.03 27.45
C VAL A 213 -24.59 -9.83 28.43
N GLY A 214 -25.55 -8.92 28.29
CA GLY A 214 -25.67 -7.70 29.12
C GLY A 214 -24.96 -6.46 28.57
N HIS A 215 -24.22 -6.55 27.47
CA HIS A 215 -23.62 -5.37 26.83
C HIS A 215 -24.54 -4.74 25.76
N ARG A 216 -24.46 -3.42 25.63
CA ARG A 216 -25.16 -2.67 24.57
C ARG A 216 -24.76 -3.19 23.18
N PRO A 217 -25.69 -3.18 22.20
CA PRO A 217 -25.36 -3.57 20.83
C PRO A 217 -24.18 -2.75 20.29
N PRO A 218 -23.34 -3.36 19.44
CA PRO A 218 -22.23 -2.64 18.81
C PRO A 218 -22.73 -1.41 18.07
N ARG A 219 -21.98 -0.29 18.18
CA ARG A 219 -22.29 0.97 17.50
C ARG A 219 -21.30 1.20 16.37
N VAL A 220 -21.80 1.53 15.19
CA VAL A 220 -20.97 1.90 14.03
C VAL A 220 -20.79 3.42 14.02
N LYS A 221 -19.54 3.88 13.94
CA LYS A 221 -19.20 5.30 13.75
C LYS A 221 -18.42 5.46 12.45
N LYS A 222 -18.89 6.36 11.58
CA LYS A 222 -18.24 6.71 10.31
C LYS A 222 -17.58 8.08 10.44
N ASN A 223 -16.29 8.15 10.15
CA ASN A 223 -15.57 9.43 10.09
C ASN A 223 -15.15 9.66 8.63
N VAL A 224 -15.97 10.40 7.88
CA VAL A 224 -15.72 10.70 6.46
C VAL A 224 -14.79 11.89 6.33
N VAL A 225 -13.71 11.74 5.57
CA VAL A 225 -12.72 12.80 5.37
C VAL A 225 -13.16 13.70 4.21
N LYS A 226 -14.07 14.63 4.45
CA LYS A 226 -14.58 15.56 3.42
C LYS A 226 -13.72 16.81 3.21
N SER A 227 -12.86 17.17 4.18
CA SER A 227 -12.05 18.41 4.13
C SER A 227 -10.70 18.26 3.44
N ASN A 228 -10.31 17.05 3.02
CA ASN A 228 -9.04 16.83 2.35
C ASN A 228 -9.15 17.27 0.87
N LYS A 229 -8.33 18.24 0.46
CA LYS A 229 -8.31 18.78 -0.92
C LYS A 229 -8.17 17.70 -1.99
N GLY A 230 -7.33 16.69 -1.78
CA GLY A 230 -7.18 15.59 -2.74
C GLY A 230 -8.43 14.72 -2.83
N VAL A 231 -9.11 14.48 -1.71
CA VAL A 231 -10.41 13.77 -1.72
C VAL A 231 -11.45 14.59 -2.47
N ILE A 232 -11.54 15.90 -2.21
CA ILE A 232 -12.47 16.80 -2.91
C ILE A 232 -12.21 16.77 -4.42
N ASN A 233 -10.94 16.85 -4.85
CA ASN A 233 -10.57 16.75 -6.25
C ASN A 233 -11.08 15.45 -6.88
N VAL A 234 -10.87 14.30 -6.21
CA VAL A 234 -11.37 13.01 -6.72
C VAL A 234 -12.90 12.98 -6.74
N LEU A 235 -13.58 13.44 -5.68
CA LEU A 235 -15.04 13.40 -5.61
C LEU A 235 -15.69 14.29 -6.67
N SER A 236 -15.06 15.42 -7.02
CA SER A 236 -15.56 16.32 -8.07
C SER A 236 -15.48 15.75 -9.49
N GLU A 237 -14.77 14.64 -9.69
CA GLU A 237 -14.61 14.04 -11.01
C GLU A 237 -15.78 13.15 -11.42
N GLY A 238 -16.14 13.21 -12.70
CA GLY A 238 -17.22 12.38 -13.27
C GLY A 238 -18.62 12.76 -12.80
N VAL A 239 -18.79 13.85 -12.07
CA VAL A 239 -20.09 14.44 -11.73
C VAL A 239 -20.56 15.29 -12.91
N ASN A 240 -21.79 15.09 -13.37
CA ASN A 240 -22.36 15.91 -14.43
C ASN A 240 -22.61 17.33 -13.86
N PRO A 241 -22.05 18.40 -14.45
CA PRO A 241 -22.24 19.77 -13.95
C PRO A 241 -23.71 20.21 -13.93
N ASP A 242 -24.57 19.59 -14.75
CA ASP A 242 -26.00 19.87 -14.80
C ASP A 242 -26.80 19.18 -13.67
N ASP A 243 -26.17 18.29 -12.90
CA ASP A 243 -26.76 17.68 -11.72
C ASP A 243 -26.65 18.67 -10.54
N VAL A 244 -27.59 19.61 -10.50
CA VAL A 244 -27.68 20.74 -9.53
C VAL A 244 -27.86 20.27 -8.08
N SER A 245 -27.95 18.96 -7.85
CA SER A 245 -28.00 18.43 -6.52
C SER A 245 -26.61 18.57 -5.86
N HIS A 246 -26.56 19.11 -4.65
CA HIS A 246 -25.42 18.90 -3.74
C HIS A 246 -25.20 17.39 -3.40
N LEU A 247 -25.90 16.48 -4.09
CA LEU A 247 -25.83 15.03 -4.11
C LEU A 247 -24.97 14.47 -5.27
N GLY A 248 -24.12 15.25 -5.96
CA GLY A 248 -23.14 14.71 -6.95
C GLY A 248 -22.18 13.61 -6.41
N ASP A 249 -22.16 13.42 -5.08
CA ASP A 249 -21.49 12.32 -4.39
C ASP A 249 -22.32 11.02 -4.31
N ARG A 250 -23.64 11.10 -4.49
CA ARG A 250 -24.57 9.98 -4.33
C ARG A 250 -24.74 9.24 -5.63
N ILE A 251 -24.41 7.96 -5.59
CA ILE A 251 -24.33 7.08 -6.77
C ILE A 251 -25.32 5.92 -6.69
N ASP A 252 -25.99 5.80 -5.54
CA ASP A 252 -26.97 4.76 -5.28
C ASP A 252 -27.95 5.16 -4.16
N LEU A 253 -28.96 4.31 -3.98
CA LEU A 253 -29.84 4.34 -2.82
C LEU A 253 -29.10 3.83 -1.57
N PRO A 254 -29.57 4.22 -0.36
CA PRO A 254 -29.00 3.69 0.86
C PRO A 254 -29.24 2.19 0.90
N ALA A 255 -28.20 1.43 1.25
CA ALA A 255 -28.24 -0.02 1.23
C ALA A 255 -27.70 -0.57 2.54
N ARG A 256 -28.31 -1.65 3.02
CA ARG A 256 -27.80 -2.40 4.16
C ARG A 256 -26.57 -3.18 3.74
N ARG A 257 -25.61 -3.27 4.65
CA ARG A 257 -24.37 -4.04 4.45
C ARG A 257 -23.88 -4.64 5.75
N ALA A 258 -23.17 -5.75 5.63
CA ALA A 258 -22.58 -6.44 6.76
C ALA A 258 -21.11 -6.00 6.96
N LEU A 259 -20.82 -5.46 8.14
CA LEU A 259 -19.47 -5.07 8.55
C LEU A 259 -18.83 -6.13 9.43
N VAL A 260 -17.52 -6.27 9.32
CA VAL A 260 -16.72 -7.05 10.27
C VAL A 260 -16.67 -6.33 11.61
N ALA A 261 -17.32 -6.88 12.62
CA ALA A 261 -17.38 -6.32 13.97
C ALA A 261 -16.28 -6.87 14.90
N ALA A 262 -15.93 -8.15 14.75
CA ALA A 262 -14.81 -8.75 15.45
C ALA A 262 -14.01 -9.67 14.53
N VAL A 263 -12.70 -9.73 14.80
CA VAL A 263 -11.73 -10.52 14.06
C VAL A 263 -10.97 -11.39 15.07
N ARG A 264 -10.87 -12.68 14.80
CA ARG A 264 -10.14 -13.64 15.63
C ARG A 264 -9.01 -14.31 14.84
N ASN A 265 -7.94 -14.64 15.55
CA ASN A 265 -6.89 -15.57 15.13
C ASN A 265 -6.47 -15.44 13.65
N GLU A 266 -6.85 -16.43 12.84
CA GLU A 266 -6.46 -16.60 11.45
C GLU A 266 -6.90 -15.43 10.58
N ALA A 267 -8.15 -14.96 10.72
CA ALA A 267 -8.67 -13.87 9.88
C ALA A 267 -7.83 -12.58 10.04
N GLY A 268 -7.40 -12.28 11.26
CA GLY A 268 -6.51 -11.13 11.51
C GLY A 268 -5.14 -11.30 10.87
N ARG A 269 -4.58 -12.52 10.87
CA ARG A 269 -3.31 -12.84 10.18
C ARG A 269 -3.44 -12.75 8.66
N ARG A 270 -4.65 -12.94 8.11
CA ARG A 270 -4.97 -12.73 6.69
C ARG A 270 -5.24 -11.26 6.33
N GLY A 271 -5.15 -10.34 7.29
CA GLY A 271 -5.29 -8.89 7.05
C GLY A 271 -6.73 -8.36 7.12
N VAL A 272 -7.67 -9.16 7.62
CA VAL A 272 -9.04 -8.70 7.92
C VAL A 272 -9.01 -7.80 9.14
N VAL A 273 -9.71 -6.67 9.07
CA VAL A 273 -9.77 -5.66 10.14
C VAL A 273 -11.22 -5.33 10.46
N LYS A 274 -11.49 -4.92 11.71
CA LYS A 274 -12.80 -4.41 12.11
C LYS A 274 -13.19 -3.20 11.26
N GLY A 275 -14.45 -3.17 10.81
CA GLY A 275 -14.97 -2.14 9.92
C GLY A 275 -14.71 -2.40 8.43
N ASP A 276 -14.03 -3.50 8.07
CA ASP A 276 -14.07 -4.01 6.69
C ASP A 276 -15.51 -4.42 6.35
N VAL A 277 -15.95 -4.19 5.11
CA VAL A 277 -17.29 -4.55 4.62
C VAL A 277 -17.20 -5.85 3.85
N VAL A 278 -18.08 -6.81 4.10
CA VAL A 278 -18.18 -8.02 3.27
C VAL A 278 -19.04 -7.73 2.06
N THR A 279 -18.52 -8.03 0.87
CA THR A 279 -19.17 -7.69 -0.42
C THR A 279 -19.38 -8.90 -1.31
N HIS A 280 -18.51 -9.91 -1.22
CA HIS A 280 -18.70 -11.16 -1.95
C HIS A 280 -18.37 -12.35 -1.07
N ILE A 281 -19.07 -13.46 -1.28
CA ILE A 281 -18.84 -14.76 -0.65
C ILE A 281 -18.71 -15.78 -1.77
N ASN A 282 -17.62 -16.55 -1.77
CA ASN A 282 -17.36 -17.60 -2.75
C ASN A 282 -17.43 -17.17 -4.23
N GLY A 283 -17.21 -15.88 -4.50
CA GLY A 283 -17.23 -15.31 -5.84
C GLY A 283 -18.57 -14.66 -6.21
N GLU A 284 -19.61 -14.82 -5.40
CA GLU A 284 -20.93 -14.22 -5.62
C GLU A 284 -21.07 -12.94 -4.79
N GLU A 285 -21.72 -11.93 -5.37
CA GLU A 285 -22.03 -10.69 -4.66
C GLU A 285 -23.01 -10.96 -3.51
N PHE A 286 -22.70 -10.45 -2.33
CA PHE A 286 -23.53 -10.60 -1.14
C PHE A 286 -24.22 -9.28 -0.82
N ILE A 287 -25.55 -9.31 -0.83
CA ILE A 287 -26.42 -8.21 -0.42
C ILE A 287 -27.34 -8.76 0.66
N GLY A 288 -27.13 -8.32 1.90
CA GLY A 288 -27.89 -8.85 3.04
C GLY A 288 -27.42 -8.29 4.37
N THR A 289 -28.00 -8.85 5.42
CA THR A 289 -27.73 -8.51 6.82
C THR A 289 -26.54 -9.27 7.39
N ALA A 290 -26.04 -8.83 8.54
CA ALA A 290 -25.00 -9.48 9.31
C ALA A 290 -25.38 -10.90 9.76
N GLU A 291 -26.67 -11.15 10.01
CA GLU A 291 -27.20 -12.46 10.38
C GLU A 291 -27.22 -13.40 9.18
N GLU A 292 -27.79 -12.98 8.05
CA GLU A 292 -27.79 -13.74 6.80
C GLU A 292 -26.37 -14.10 6.34
N LEU A 293 -25.42 -13.17 6.49
CA LEU A 293 -24.00 -13.44 6.21
C LEU A 293 -23.43 -14.54 7.11
N ALA A 294 -23.75 -14.52 8.40
CA ALA A 294 -23.26 -15.53 9.35
C ALA A 294 -23.83 -16.91 9.03
N GLU A 295 -25.10 -16.99 8.65
CA GLU A 295 -25.74 -18.22 8.19
C GLU A 295 -25.09 -18.74 6.90
N GLU A 296 -24.89 -17.85 5.91
CA GLU A 296 -24.31 -18.20 4.62
C GLU A 296 -22.88 -18.73 4.76
N MET A 297 -22.08 -18.14 5.66
CA MET A 297 -20.76 -18.66 6.00
C MET A 297 -20.81 -20.05 6.67
N GLY A 298 -21.87 -20.35 7.43
CA GLY A 298 -22.08 -21.65 8.05
C GLY A 298 -22.49 -22.75 7.06
N ARG A 299 -23.25 -22.38 6.01
CA ARG A 299 -23.73 -23.31 4.96
C ARG A 299 -22.65 -23.71 3.98
N ASN A 300 -21.75 -22.80 3.61
CA ASN A 300 -20.75 -22.97 2.55
C ASN A 300 -19.58 -23.92 2.90
N GLY A 301 -19.69 -24.68 3.98
CA GLY A 301 -18.71 -25.68 4.38
C GLY A 301 -17.48 -25.10 5.08
N PRO A 302 -16.40 -25.90 5.24
CA PRO A 302 -15.29 -25.54 6.10
C PRO A 302 -14.38 -24.46 5.51
N ARG A 303 -14.49 -24.13 4.22
CA ARG A 303 -13.65 -23.13 3.55
C ARG A 303 -14.54 -22.10 2.88
N VAL A 304 -14.34 -20.84 3.26
CA VAL A 304 -15.09 -19.71 2.72
C VAL A 304 -14.12 -18.69 2.16
N ASN A 305 -14.38 -18.24 0.94
CA ASN A 305 -13.65 -17.15 0.30
C ASN A 305 -14.47 -15.87 0.44
N LEU A 306 -13.88 -14.80 0.96
CA LEU A 306 -14.54 -13.52 1.10
C LEU A 306 -13.80 -12.45 0.30
N VAL A 307 -14.57 -11.56 -0.32
CA VAL A 307 -14.08 -10.27 -0.78
C VAL A 307 -14.60 -9.17 0.12
N LEU A 308 -13.66 -8.41 0.66
CA LEU A 308 -13.92 -7.28 1.54
C LEU A 308 -13.71 -5.97 0.79
N ASN A 309 -14.51 -4.96 1.11
CA ASN A 309 -14.39 -3.58 0.62
C ASN A 309 -14.44 -3.43 -0.92
N ALA A 310 -15.04 -4.37 -1.66
CA ALA A 310 -15.31 -4.21 -3.09
C ALA A 310 -16.69 -3.56 -3.31
N GLU A 311 -16.96 -2.49 -2.56
CA GLU A 311 -18.26 -1.81 -2.55
C GLU A 311 -18.39 -0.85 -3.73
N ARG A 312 -19.63 -0.51 -4.10
CA ARG A 312 -19.92 0.47 -5.16
C ARG A 312 -19.26 1.83 -4.91
N SER A 313 -19.24 2.30 -3.66
CA SER A 313 -18.54 3.54 -3.27
C SER A 313 -17.03 3.48 -3.55
N VAL A 314 -16.39 2.34 -3.28
CA VAL A 314 -14.95 2.13 -3.51
C VAL A 314 -14.64 2.01 -4.99
N ALA A 315 -15.46 1.27 -5.75
CA ALA A 315 -15.31 1.11 -7.19
C ALA A 315 -15.37 2.47 -7.90
N GLU A 316 -16.38 3.26 -7.55
CA GLU A 316 -16.55 4.59 -8.12
C GLU A 316 -15.45 5.56 -7.66
N ALA A 317 -15.03 5.51 -6.40
CA ALA A 317 -13.91 6.33 -5.92
C ALA A 317 -12.61 6.05 -6.71
N LEU A 318 -12.31 4.78 -6.99
CA LEU A 318 -11.14 4.39 -7.78
C LEU A 318 -11.26 4.81 -9.24
N ARG A 319 -12.46 4.70 -9.84
CA ARG A 319 -12.74 5.20 -11.19
C ARG A 319 -12.54 6.71 -11.29
N ARG A 320 -13.18 7.48 -10.40
CA ARG A 320 -13.05 8.95 -10.34
C ARG A 320 -11.61 9.37 -10.10
N ARG A 321 -10.88 8.64 -9.26
CA ARG A 321 -9.45 8.86 -9.02
C ARG A 321 -8.62 8.68 -10.28
N ALA A 322 -8.89 7.64 -11.07
CA ALA A 322 -8.21 7.41 -12.34
C ALA A 322 -8.46 8.57 -13.31
N LEU A 323 -9.72 9.01 -13.44
CA LEU A 323 -10.10 10.17 -14.25
C LEU A 323 -9.38 11.45 -13.80
N ALA A 324 -9.37 11.73 -12.49
CA ALA A 324 -8.68 12.88 -11.90
C ALA A 324 -7.19 12.89 -12.28
N SER A 325 -6.55 11.73 -12.17
CA SER A 325 -5.12 11.59 -12.42
C SER A 325 -4.75 11.65 -13.90
N ALA A 326 -5.68 11.34 -14.80
CA ALA A 326 -5.45 11.38 -16.25
C ALA A 326 -5.49 12.80 -16.83
N LYS A 327 -6.06 13.78 -16.11
CA LYS A 327 -6.13 15.19 -16.53
C LYS A 327 -4.85 15.99 -16.29
N VAL A 328 -3.91 15.45 -15.51
CA VAL A 328 -2.66 16.13 -15.08
C VAL A 328 -1.46 15.64 -15.87
#